data_AF-A0A915XZH9-F1
#
_entry.id   AF-A0A915XZH9-F1
#
_cell.length_a   1.000
_cell.length_b   1.000
_cell.length_c   1.000
_cell.angle_alpha   90.00
_cell.angle_beta   90.00
_cell.angle_gamma   90.00
#
_symmetry.space_group_name_H-M   'P 1'
#
loop_
_entity.id
_entity.type
_entity.pdbx_description
1 polymer ?
#
loop_
_entity_poly.entity_id
_entity_poly.type
_entity_poly.pdbx_seq_one_letter_code
_entity_poly.pdbx_strand_id
1 'polypeptide(L)'
;MSNVGQRQSLEQQRAAAAWRAVQDVPVSNGKEFKSVATGLPADIQSSGLGQTMAFLRAKGKEEHKAVFNAVTGWIKQRLNITDGDFMEWLMTKASTEQYRYATSEAIALAIWIKRFAEARFKE
;
A
#
# COMPACT_ATOMS: atom_id res chain seq x y z
N MET A 1 20.66 32.43 -4.32
CA MET A 1 20.34 31.28 -5.18
C MET A 1 19.88 30.14 -4.29
N SER A 2 18.57 30.09 -4.00
CA SER A 2 17.98 29.03 -3.17
C SER A 2 17.92 27.76 -4.01
N ASN A 3 18.53 26.69 -3.52
CA ASN A 3 18.55 25.39 -4.18
C ASN A 3 17.11 24.86 -4.31
N VAL A 4 16.47 25.08 -5.46
CA VAL A 4 15.19 24.46 -5.84
C VAL A 4 15.47 23.00 -6.18
N GLY A 5 15.96 22.24 -5.20
CA GLY A 5 16.09 20.79 -5.29
C GLY A 5 14.70 20.21 -5.48
N GLN A 6 14.50 19.51 -6.61
CA GLN A 6 13.22 18.98 -7.09
C GLN A 6 12.38 18.35 -5.96
N ARG A 7 11.37 19.09 -5.49
CA ARG A 7 10.38 18.54 -4.55
C ARG A 7 9.50 17.57 -5.35
N GLN A 8 9.64 16.27 -5.10
CA GLN A 8 8.81 15.26 -5.76
C GLN A 8 7.33 15.50 -5.46
N SER A 9 6.48 15.41 -6.49
CA SER A 9 5.03 15.46 -6.32
C SER A 9 4.54 14.27 -5.48
N LEU A 10 3.35 14.39 -4.88
CA LEU A 10 2.77 13.28 -4.11
C LEU A 10 2.57 12.04 -4.98
N GLU A 11 2.19 12.21 -6.24
CA GLU A 11 2.10 11.09 -7.21
C GLU A 11 3.46 10.43 -7.46
N GLN A 12 4.53 11.21 -7.60
CA GLN A 12 5.88 10.65 -7.73
C GLN A 12 6.30 9.87 -6.48
N GLN A 13 5.93 10.34 -5.29
CA GLN A 13 6.21 9.62 -4.04
C GLN A 13 5.42 8.31 -3.95
N ARG A 14 4.13 8.32 -4.31
CA ARG A 14 3.28 7.11 -4.39
C ARG A 14 3.85 6.10 -5.38
N ALA A 15 4.20 6.56 -6.58
CA ALA A 15 4.81 5.73 -7.60
C ALA A 15 6.13 5.12 -7.11
N ALA A 16 6.99 5.90 -6.45
CA ALA A 16 8.24 5.40 -5.91
C ALA A 16 8.03 4.36 -4.79
N ALA A 17 7.07 4.57 -3.88
CA ALA A 17 6.74 3.60 -2.84
C ALA A 17 6.20 2.28 -3.43
N ALA A 18 5.24 2.38 -4.36
CA ALA A 18 4.69 1.22 -5.06
C ALA A 18 5.75 0.48 -5.87
N TRP A 19 6.63 1.20 -6.56
CA TRP A 19 7.72 0.60 -7.35
C TRP A 19 8.65 -0.24 -6.47
N ARG A 20 9.07 0.28 -5.31
CA ARG A 20 9.89 -0.48 -4.35
C ARG A 20 9.17 -1.75 -3.89
N ALA A 21 7.91 -1.63 -3.46
CA ALA A 21 7.12 -2.77 -3.02
C ALA A 21 7.03 -3.88 -4.08
N VAL A 22 6.86 -3.52 -5.36
CA VAL A 22 6.81 -4.48 -6.47
C VAL A 22 8.20 -5.05 -6.81
N GLN A 23 9.25 -4.26 -6.67
CA GLN A 23 10.64 -4.67 -6.91
C GLN A 23 11.16 -5.69 -5.89
N ASP A 24 10.72 -5.57 -4.64
CA ASP A 24 11.12 -6.46 -3.54
C ASP A 24 10.47 -7.85 -3.63
N VAL A 25 9.47 -8.03 -4.51
CA VAL A 25 8.81 -9.32 -4.75
C VAL A 25 9.64 -10.16 -5.72
N PRO A 26 10.06 -11.38 -5.32
CA PRO A 26 10.74 -12.31 -6.20
C PRO A 26 9.88 -12.70 -7.41
N VAL A 27 10.51 -12.89 -8.56
CA VAL A 27 9.80 -13.30 -9.79
C VAL A 27 9.04 -14.61 -9.60
N SER A 28 9.58 -15.53 -8.78
CA SER A 28 8.93 -16.80 -8.45
C SER A 28 7.59 -16.66 -7.72
N ASN A 29 7.32 -15.52 -7.07
CA ASN A 29 6.05 -15.22 -6.39
C ASN A 29 5.24 -14.13 -7.14
N GLY A 30 5.68 -13.77 -8.35
CA GLY A 30 5.15 -12.64 -9.10
C GLY A 30 3.71 -12.83 -9.56
N LYS A 31 3.33 -14.05 -9.91
CA LYS A 31 1.97 -14.39 -10.37
C LYS A 31 0.94 -14.19 -9.25
N GLU A 32 1.23 -14.74 -8.09
CA GLU A 32 0.40 -14.66 -6.88
C GLU A 32 0.31 -13.22 -6.39
N PHE A 33 1.45 -12.51 -6.35
CA PHE A 33 1.48 -11.09 -6.01
C PHE A 33 0.67 -10.23 -6.99
N LYS A 34 0.83 -10.43 -8.29
CA LYS A 34 0.04 -9.71 -9.30
C LYS A 34 -1.46 -9.94 -9.11
N SER A 35 -1.87 -11.18 -8.80
CA SER A 35 -3.27 -11.51 -8.51
C SER A 35 -3.81 -10.66 -7.35
N VAL A 36 -3.10 -10.62 -6.21
CA VAL A 36 -3.51 -9.82 -5.04
C VAL A 36 -3.47 -8.32 -5.35
N ALA A 37 -2.40 -7.83 -5.96
CA ALA A 37 -2.21 -6.43 -6.31
C ALA A 37 -3.31 -5.90 -7.24
N THR A 38 -3.80 -6.73 -8.16
CA THR A 38 -4.82 -6.33 -9.14
C THR A 38 -6.19 -6.10 -8.48
N GLY A 39 -6.54 -6.90 -7.47
CA GLY A 39 -7.79 -6.79 -6.71
C GLY A 39 -7.77 -5.68 -5.66
N LEU A 40 -6.59 -5.34 -5.14
CA LEU A 40 -6.42 -4.44 -3.99
C LEU A 40 -7.20 -3.11 -4.07
N PRO A 41 -7.18 -2.34 -5.18
CA PRO A 41 -7.93 -1.08 -5.23
C PRO A 41 -9.43 -1.28 -5.09
N ALA A 42 -9.97 -2.34 -5.72
CA ALA A 42 -11.39 -2.65 -5.68
C ALA A 42 -11.81 -3.17 -4.30
N ASP A 43 -10.98 -3.99 -3.66
CA ASP A 43 -11.23 -4.50 -2.30
C ASP A 43 -11.32 -3.34 -1.29
N ILE A 44 -10.39 -2.37 -1.36
CA ILE A 44 -10.42 -1.21 -0.46
C ILE A 44 -11.64 -0.34 -0.73
N GLN A 45 -12.04 -0.14 -1.99
CA GLN A 45 -13.22 0.66 -2.32
C GLN A 45 -14.53 0.00 -1.89
N SER A 46 -14.63 -1.32 -1.99
CA SER A 46 -15.87 -2.07 -1.73
C SER A 46 -16.05 -2.48 -0.27
N SER A 47 -14.97 -2.95 0.37
CA SER A 47 -14.99 -3.49 1.73
C SER A 47 -14.36 -2.54 2.77
N GLY A 48 -13.65 -1.52 2.30
CA GLY A 48 -12.95 -0.56 3.15
C GLY A 48 -11.59 -1.03 3.63
N LEU A 49 -10.74 -0.07 4.01
CA LEU A 49 -9.35 -0.31 4.38
C LEU A 49 -9.18 -1.34 5.50
N GLY A 50 -9.94 -1.22 6.59
CA GLY A 50 -9.83 -2.11 7.75
C GLY A 50 -10.08 -3.58 7.41
N GLN A 51 -11.12 -3.88 6.65
CA GLN A 51 -11.46 -5.26 6.25
C GLN A 51 -10.42 -5.83 5.29
N THR A 52 -10.00 -5.06 4.28
CA THR A 52 -8.97 -5.49 3.34
C THR A 52 -7.65 -5.80 4.06
N MET A 53 -7.22 -4.94 4.99
CA MET A 53 -5.98 -5.16 5.74
C MET A 53 -6.08 -6.36 6.68
N ALA A 54 -7.24 -6.59 7.30
CA ALA A 54 -7.50 -7.80 8.08
C ALA A 54 -7.43 -9.07 7.22
N PHE A 55 -8.02 -9.04 6.03
CA PHE A 55 -7.97 -10.16 5.07
C PHE A 55 -6.53 -10.49 4.64
N LEU A 56 -5.75 -9.47 4.25
CA LEU A 56 -4.34 -9.66 3.87
C LEU A 56 -3.53 -10.29 5.01
N ARG A 57 -3.71 -9.79 6.24
CA ARG A 57 -3.05 -10.34 7.44
C ARG A 57 -3.48 -11.78 7.71
N ALA A 58 -4.76 -12.09 7.59
CA ALA A 58 -5.31 -13.43 7.82
C ALA A 58 -4.81 -14.46 6.79
N LYS A 59 -4.63 -14.07 5.52
CA LYS A 59 -4.08 -14.96 4.50
C LYS A 59 -2.63 -15.32 4.76
N GLY A 60 -1.81 -14.38 5.24
CA GLY A 60 -0.47 -14.64 5.76
C GLY A 60 0.55 -15.25 4.78
N LYS A 61 0.22 -15.38 3.50
CA LYS A 61 1.17 -15.79 2.45
C LYS A 61 2.07 -14.61 2.08
N GLU A 62 3.22 -14.91 1.47
CA GLU A 62 4.26 -13.91 1.18
C GLU A 62 3.75 -12.76 0.31
N GLU A 63 2.92 -13.03 -0.69
CA GLU A 63 2.30 -12.02 -1.53
C GLU A 63 1.33 -11.11 -0.77
N HIS A 64 0.55 -11.68 0.16
CA HIS A 64 -0.41 -10.93 0.97
C HIS A 64 0.31 -10.07 2.01
N LYS A 65 1.37 -10.62 2.63
CA LYS A 65 2.26 -9.88 3.53
C LYS A 65 2.95 -8.72 2.81
N ALA A 66 3.45 -8.94 1.60
CA ALA A 66 4.11 -7.90 0.80
C ALA A 66 3.16 -6.72 0.55
N VAL A 67 1.92 -6.99 0.12
CA VAL A 67 0.90 -5.95 -0.08
C VAL A 67 0.52 -5.26 1.23
N PHE A 68 0.29 -6.03 2.30
CA PHE A 68 -0.02 -5.48 3.62
C PHE A 68 1.09 -4.53 4.12
N ASN A 69 2.34 -4.95 4.01
CA ASN A 69 3.50 -4.17 4.45
C ASN A 69 3.68 -2.91 3.61
N ALA A 70 3.46 -2.98 2.29
CA ALA A 70 3.54 -1.83 1.41
C ALA A 70 2.51 -0.75 1.78
N VAL A 71 1.24 -1.14 1.97
CA VAL A 71 0.17 -0.22 2.38
C VAL A 71 0.42 0.34 3.77
N THR A 72 0.80 -0.52 4.72
CA THR A 72 1.12 -0.11 6.10
C THR A 72 2.26 0.90 6.12
N GLY A 73 3.38 0.60 5.44
CA GLY A 73 4.56 1.47 5.40
C GLY A 73 4.23 2.84 4.80
N TRP A 74 3.48 2.87 3.70
CA TRP A 74 3.04 4.12 3.09
C TRP A 74 2.18 4.96 4.02
N ILE A 75 1.14 4.38 4.62
CA ILE A 75 0.24 5.13 5.51
C ILE A 75 0.97 5.62 6.75
N LYS A 76 1.81 4.76 7.37
CA LYS A 76 2.63 5.15 8.52
C LYS A 76 3.54 6.33 8.18
N GLN A 77 4.18 6.32 7.01
CA GLN A 77 4.99 7.44 6.55
C GLN A 77 4.14 8.71 6.35
N ARG A 78 2.96 8.61 5.72
CA ARG A 78 2.08 9.74 5.41
C ARG A 78 1.48 10.41 6.65
N LEU A 79 1.19 9.62 7.68
CA LEU A 79 0.58 10.08 8.93
C LEU A 79 1.59 10.22 10.08
N ASN A 80 2.88 10.03 9.80
CA ASN A 80 3.96 10.07 10.80
C ASN A 80 3.68 9.17 12.02
N ILE A 81 3.23 7.94 11.76
CA ILE A 81 2.96 6.93 12.79
C ILE A 81 4.27 6.19 13.08
N THR A 82 4.90 6.48 14.21
CA THR A 82 6.24 5.97 14.52
C THR A 82 6.24 4.55 15.06
N ASP A 83 5.25 4.17 15.88
CA ASP A 83 5.31 2.93 16.65
C ASP A 83 3.95 2.20 16.75
N GLY A 84 4.02 0.90 17.03
CA GLY A 84 2.85 0.04 17.28
C GLY A 84 2.34 -0.75 16.07
N ASP A 85 1.47 -1.71 16.34
CA ASP A 85 0.80 -2.51 15.32
C ASP A 85 -0.15 -1.63 14.50
N PHE A 86 -0.07 -1.72 13.17
CA PHE A 86 -0.86 -0.89 12.28
C PHE A 86 -2.36 -1.17 12.41
N MET A 87 -2.76 -2.43 12.59
CA MET A 87 -4.18 -2.78 12.73
C MET A 87 -4.74 -2.26 14.05
N GLU A 88 -3.96 -2.36 15.14
CA GLU A 88 -4.35 -1.78 16.42
C GLU A 88 -4.57 -0.27 16.29
N TRP A 89 -3.61 0.45 15.68
CA TRP A 89 -3.75 1.88 15.42
C TRP A 89 -5.00 2.18 14.58
N LEU A 90 -5.18 1.47 13.46
CA LEU A 90 -6.26 1.70 12.51
C LEU A 90 -7.65 1.52 13.13
N MET A 91 -7.80 0.54 14.02
CA MET A 91 -9.10 0.18 14.60
C MET A 91 -9.44 0.93 15.89
N THR A 92 -8.43 1.37 16.64
CA THR A 92 -8.66 1.87 18.02
C THR A 92 -8.13 3.27 18.28
N LYS A 93 -7.18 3.76 17.48
CA LYS A 93 -6.46 5.03 17.73
C LYS A 93 -6.70 6.06 16.63
N ALA A 94 -6.92 5.63 15.40
CA ALA A 94 -7.15 6.52 14.28
C ALA A 94 -8.45 7.32 14.49
N SER A 95 -8.35 8.64 14.41
CA SER A 95 -9.54 9.49 14.29
C SER A 95 -10.27 9.24 12.97
N THR A 96 -11.53 9.67 12.87
CA THR A 96 -12.30 9.57 11.63
C THR A 96 -11.60 10.24 10.44
N GLU A 97 -10.96 11.39 10.65
CA GLU A 97 -10.21 12.08 9.62
C GLU A 97 -8.99 11.27 9.16
N GLN A 98 -8.19 10.77 10.10
CA GLN A 98 -7.03 9.94 9.80
C GLN A 98 -7.43 8.63 9.09
N TYR A 99 -8.52 8.00 9.50
CA TYR A 99 -9.02 6.77 8.86
C TYR A 99 -9.45 7.04 7.41
N ARG A 100 -10.17 8.14 7.17
CA ARG A 100 -10.55 8.55 5.81
C ARG A 100 -9.35 8.89 4.95
N TYR A 101 -8.39 9.64 5.49
CA TYR A 101 -7.15 9.98 4.81
C TYR A 101 -6.32 8.73 4.48
N ALA A 102 -6.16 7.82 5.44
CA ALA A 102 -5.49 6.53 5.24
C ALA A 102 -6.16 5.70 4.14
N THR A 103 -7.49 5.68 4.11
CA THR A 103 -8.26 4.99 3.05
C THR A 103 -7.99 5.60 1.67
N SER A 104 -8.02 6.94 1.54
CA SER A 104 -7.72 7.62 0.27
C SER A 104 -6.28 7.39 -0.19
N GLU A 105 -5.30 7.45 0.73
CA GLU A 105 -3.90 7.16 0.41
C GLU A 105 -3.68 5.69 0.01
N ALA A 106 -4.36 4.75 0.68
CA ALA A 106 -4.27 3.33 0.36
C ALA A 106 -4.79 3.04 -1.05
N ILE A 107 -5.92 3.61 -1.44
CA ILE A 107 -6.47 3.47 -2.80
C ILE A 107 -5.50 4.04 -3.84
N ALA A 108 -4.98 5.24 -3.60
CA ALA A 108 -4.05 5.90 -4.54
C ALA A 108 -2.75 5.08 -4.71
N LEU A 109 -2.19 4.55 -3.62
CA LEU A 109 -1.04 3.65 -3.67
C LEU A 109 -1.38 2.33 -4.38
N ALA A 110 -2.53 1.73 -4.07
CA ALA A 110 -2.96 0.46 -4.63
C ALA A 110 -3.06 0.51 -6.17
N ILE A 111 -3.50 1.63 -6.73
CA ILE A 111 -3.54 1.86 -8.18
C ILE A 111 -2.13 1.79 -8.78
N TRP A 112 -1.13 2.40 -8.13
CA TRP A 112 0.26 2.32 -8.57
C TRP A 112 0.84 0.91 -8.41
N ILE A 113 0.57 0.22 -7.29
CA ILE A 113 1.02 -1.16 -7.06
C ILE A 113 0.47 -2.08 -8.16
N LYS A 114 -0.82 -1.98 -8.47
CA LYS A 114 -1.46 -2.72 -9.57
C LYS A 114 -0.72 -2.51 -10.89
N ARG A 115 -0.57 -1.24 -11.31
CA ARG A 115 0.06 -0.90 -12.61
C ARG A 115 1.49 -1.43 -12.72
N PHE A 116 2.28 -1.33 -11.65
CA PHE A 116 3.65 -1.84 -11.67
C PHE A 116 3.73 -3.37 -11.59
N ALA A 117 2.81 -4.02 -10.87
CA ALA A 117 2.72 -5.48 -10.86
C ALA A 117 2.37 -6.02 -12.24
N GLU A 118 1.41 -5.40 -12.94
CA GLU A 118 1.05 -5.71 -14.33
C GLU A 118 2.24 -5.54 -15.29
N ALA A 119 3.04 -4.49 -15.11
CA ALA A 119 4.21 -4.20 -15.94
C ALA A 119 5.38 -5.15 -15.68
N ARG A 120 5.63 -5.53 -14.42
CA ARG A 120 6.78 -6.37 -14.03
C ARG A 120 6.52 -7.86 -14.26
N PHE A 121 5.35 -8.34 -13.87
CA PHE A 121 5.04 -9.76 -13.87
C PHE A 121 4.14 -10.09 -15.08
N LYS A 122 4.72 -10.77 -16.07
CA LYS A 122 3.98 -11.37 -17.18
C LYS A 122 3.17 -12.56 -16.65
N GLU A 123 2.08 -12.89 -17.35
CA GLU A 123 1.15 -13.98 -16.99
C GLU A 123 1.85 -15.32 -16.69
#